data_AF-A0A9D6SDZ7-F1
#
_entry.id   AF-A0A9D6SDZ7-F1
#
_cell.length_a   1.000
_cell.length_b   1.000
_cell.length_c   1.000
_cell.angle_alpha   90.00
_cell.angle_beta   90.00
_cell.angle_gamma   90.00
#
_symmetry.space_group_name_H-M   'P 1'
#
loop_
_entity.id
_entity.type
_entity.pdbx_description
1 polymer ?
#
loop_
_entity_poly.entity_id
_entity_poly.type
_entity_poly.pdbx_seq_one_letter_code
_entity_poly.pdbx_strand_id
1 'polypeptide(L)'
;QPTSHVAIRSGFSEDLYTVLAGQDPETGKAVVEVFVNPLVRWVWIGGFVMFFGTLLALVPSRAERQMAEIRQEQKVAAKVAHAK
;
A
#
# COMPACT_ATOMS: atom_id res chain seq x y z
N GLN A 1 -14.96 -49.20 9.22
CA GLN A 1 -14.04 -48.03 9.27
C GLN A 1 -14.76 -46.88 8.56
N PRO A 2 -15.12 -45.76 9.21
CA PRO A 2 -15.63 -44.62 8.48
C PRO A 2 -14.53 -43.57 8.29
N THR A 3 -14.34 -43.16 7.03
CA THR A 3 -13.40 -42.14 6.57
C THR A 3 -14.00 -40.75 6.73
N SER A 4 -13.31 -39.89 7.49
CA SER A 4 -13.72 -38.51 7.75
C SER A 4 -13.48 -37.64 6.51
N HIS A 5 -14.54 -37.34 5.76
CA HIS A 5 -14.50 -36.38 4.67
C HIS A 5 -14.49 -34.95 5.24
N VAL A 6 -13.36 -34.26 5.16
CA VAL A 6 -13.25 -32.84 5.54
C VAL A 6 -13.39 -32.00 4.27
N ALA A 7 -14.54 -31.35 4.10
CA ALA A 7 -14.76 -30.35 3.05
C ALA A 7 -14.40 -28.96 3.60
N ILE A 8 -13.44 -28.29 2.98
CA ILE A 8 -12.99 -26.94 3.34
C ILE A 8 -13.58 -25.95 2.34
N ARG A 9 -14.26 -24.90 2.83
CA ARG A 9 -14.63 -23.71 2.04
C ARG A 9 -13.90 -22.49 2.58
N SER A 10 -13.17 -21.82 1.70
CA SER A 10 -12.32 -20.66 2.02
C SER A 10 -12.97 -19.36 1.54
N GLY A 11 -13.03 -18.33 2.39
CA GLY A 11 -13.51 -16.97 2.06
C GLY A 11 -12.38 -16.06 1.55
N PHE A 12 -12.73 -15.03 0.77
CA PHE A 12 -11.86 -14.40 -0.23
C PHE A 12 -11.19 -13.06 0.17
N SER A 13 -11.33 -12.52 1.39
CA SER A 13 -11.11 -11.06 1.56
C SER A 13 -10.28 -10.54 2.74
N GLU A 14 -9.78 -11.37 3.64
CA GLU A 14 -8.79 -10.96 4.65
C GLU A 14 -7.78 -12.11 4.81
N ASP A 15 -6.55 -11.83 5.27
CA ASP A 15 -5.55 -12.88 5.57
C ASP A 15 -6.05 -13.72 6.77
N LEU A 16 -7.03 -14.56 6.47
CA LEU A 16 -7.85 -15.33 7.37
C LEU A 16 -7.21 -16.70 7.49
N TYR A 17 -6.39 -16.89 8.51
CA TYR A 17 -5.85 -18.19 8.83
C TYR A 17 -6.96 -18.97 9.56
N THR A 18 -7.69 -19.80 8.83
CA THR A 18 -8.72 -20.67 9.42
C THR A 18 -8.15 -22.07 9.54
N VAL A 19 -7.96 -22.55 10.77
CA VAL A 19 -7.51 -23.92 11.04
C VAL A 19 -8.69 -24.69 11.63
N LEU A 20 -9.03 -25.83 11.03
CA LEU A 20 -9.99 -26.75 11.63
C LEU A 20 -9.27 -27.51 12.74
N ALA A 21 -9.42 -27.07 13.99
CA ALA A 21 -8.71 -27.64 15.14
C ALA A 21 -9.16 -29.08 15.46
N GLY A 22 -10.33 -29.50 14.94
CA GLY A 22 -10.83 -30.86 15.04
C GLY A 22 -12.28 -30.91 15.48
N GLN A 23 -12.68 -32.02 16.09
CA GLN A 23 -14.01 -32.23 16.65
C GLN A 23 -13.87 -32.43 18.16
N ASP A 24 -14.68 -31.73 18.94
CA ASP A 24 -14.72 -31.86 20.39
C ASP A 24 -15.09 -33.32 20.77
N PRO A 25 -14.21 -34.06 21.47
CA PRO A 25 -14.43 -35.47 21.82
C PRO A 25 -15.66 -35.72 22.69
N GLU A 26 -16.15 -34.72 23.43
CA GLU A 26 -17.29 -34.88 24.34
C GLU A 26 -18.60 -34.44 23.71
N THR A 27 -18.58 -33.40 22.88
CA THR A 27 -19.81 -32.80 22.33
C THR A 27 -20.05 -33.13 20.86
N GLY A 28 -19.08 -33.71 20.15
CA GLY A 28 -19.17 -34.01 18.72
C GLY A 28 -19.24 -32.77 17.83
N LYS A 29 -19.01 -31.57 18.38
CA LYS A 29 -19.07 -30.31 17.65
C LYS A 29 -17.75 -30.04 16.93
N ALA A 30 -17.83 -29.51 15.70
CA ALA A 30 -16.65 -29.07 14.96
C ALA A 30 -16.10 -27.78 15.58
N VAL A 31 -14.79 -27.77 15.87
CA VAL A 31 -14.09 -26.62 16.43
C VAL A 31 -13.37 -25.91 15.28
N VAL A 32 -13.76 -24.66 15.02
CA VAL A 32 -13.18 -23.81 13.99
C VAL A 32 -12.39 -22.70 14.67
N GLU A 33 -11.08 -22.65 14.46
CA GLU A 33 -10.24 -21.54 14.92
C GLU A 33 -10.07 -20.54 13.78
N VAL A 34 -10.44 -19.29 14.04
CA VAL A 34 -10.38 -18.20 13.08
C VAL A 34 -9.37 -17.16 13.58
N PHE A 35 -8.27 -17.02 12.85
CA PHE A 35 -7.28 -15.97 13.11
C PHE A 35 -7.40 -14.86 12.06
N VAL A 36 -7.63 -13.64 12.53
CA VAL A 36 -7.63 -12.44 11.69
C VAL A 36 -6.31 -11.72 11.90
N ASN A 37 -5.50 -11.60 10.84
CA ASN A 37 -4.22 -10.88 10.87
C ASN A 37 -4.33 -9.51 10.18
N PRO A 38 -4.70 -8.43 10.91
CA PRO A 38 -4.91 -7.11 10.33
C PRO A 38 -3.60 -6.38 9.94
N LEU A 39 -2.43 -6.97 10.20
CA LEU A 39 -1.14 -6.31 10.05
C LEU A 39 -0.81 -5.96 8.58
N VAL A 40 -1.27 -6.74 7.60
CA VAL A 40 -1.02 -6.50 6.18
C VAL A 40 -1.69 -5.22 5.67
N ARG A 41 -2.81 -4.81 6.27
CA ARG A 41 -3.50 -3.55 5.94
C ARG A 41 -2.61 -2.33 6.18
N TRP A 42 -1.74 -2.36 7.20
CA TRP A 42 -0.83 -1.26 7.52
C TRP A 42 0.28 -1.08 6.49
N VAL A 43 0.72 -2.16 5.84
CA VAL A 43 1.72 -2.11 4.76
C VAL A 43 1.17 -1.35 3.55
N TRP A 44 -0.08 -1.66 3.16
CA TRP A 44 -0.75 -0.97 2.07
C TRP A 44 -0.98 0.51 2.38
N ILE A 45 -1.41 0.85 3.59
CA ILE A 45 -1.54 2.25 4.03
C ILE A 45 -0.20 2.96 3.91
N GLY A 46 0.89 2.37 4.43
CA GLY A 46 2.24 2.94 4.30
C GLY A 46 2.67 3.14 2.85
N GLY A 47 2.39 2.17 1.98
CA GLY A 47 2.63 2.26 0.55
C GLY A 47 1.89 3.42 -0.12
N PHE A 48 0.60 3.60 0.18
CA PHE A 48 -0.16 4.74 -0.32
C PHE A 48 0.38 6.07 0.19
N VAL A 49 0.70 6.18 1.48
CA VAL A 49 1.28 7.42 2.04
C VAL A 49 2.58 7.79 1.33
N MET A 50 3.48 6.83 1.13
CA MET A 50 4.74 7.09 0.42
C MET A 50 4.52 7.43 -1.06
N PHE A 51 3.61 6.74 -1.74
CA PHE A 51 3.29 7.02 -3.14
C PHE A 51 2.76 8.45 -3.33
N PHE A 52 1.75 8.84 -2.56
CA PHE A 52 1.18 10.19 -2.62
C PHE A 52 2.16 11.25 -2.12
N GLY A 53 2.90 10.99 -1.04
CA GLY A 53 3.93 11.91 -0.54
C GLY A 53 5.03 12.17 -1.56
N THR A 54 5.45 11.14 -2.29
CA THR A 54 6.44 11.26 -3.36
C THR A 54 5.87 12.05 -4.53
N LEU A 55 4.66 11.74 -4.99
CA LEU A 55 4.02 12.49 -6.08
C LEU A 55 3.88 13.99 -5.73
N LEU A 56 3.48 14.31 -4.50
CA LEU A 56 3.39 15.69 -4.03
C LEU A 56 4.77 16.37 -3.95
N ALA A 57 5.81 15.65 -3.53
CA ALA A 57 7.16 16.18 -3.47
C ALA A 57 7.76 16.46 -4.86
N LEU A 58 7.34 15.74 -5.91
CA LEU A 58 7.76 16.01 -7.28
C LEU A 58 7.06 17.23 -7.91
N VAL A 59 5.99 17.76 -7.30
CA VAL A 59 5.33 18.95 -7.83
C VAL A 59 6.22 20.17 -7.57
N PRO A 60 6.71 20.86 -8.62
CA PRO A 60 7.61 21.99 -8.44
C PRO A 60 6.89 23.10 -7.69
N SER A 61 7.52 23.56 -6.61
CA SER A 61 6.97 24.61 -5.76
C SER A 61 6.86 25.93 -6.53
N ARG A 62 5.96 26.82 -6.09
CA ARG A 62 5.82 28.16 -6.70
C ARG A 62 7.14 28.93 -6.69
N ALA A 63 7.96 28.75 -5.66
CA ALA A 63 9.28 29.36 -5.54
C ALA A 63 10.26 28.83 -6.61
N GLU A 64 10.28 27.52 -6.86
CA GLU A 64 11.13 26.92 -7.90
C GLU A 64 10.75 27.39 -9.30
N ARG A 65 9.44 27.55 -9.57
CA ARG A 65 8.96 28.10 -10.84
C ARG A 65 9.42 29.55 -11.05
N GLN A 66 9.25 30.40 -10.03
CA GLN A 66 9.70 31.80 -10.08
C GLN A 66 11.22 31.93 -10.28
N MET A 67 12.01 31.12 -9.57
CA MET A 67 13.46 31.11 -9.75
C MET A 67 13.87 30.63 -11.16
N ALA A 68 13.14 29.67 -11.74
CA ALA A 68 13.37 29.21 -13.10
C ALA A 68 13.10 30.32 -14.13
N GLU A 69 12.05 31.10 -13.96
CA GLU A 69 11.69 32.26 -14.80
C GLU A 69 12.77 33.36 -14.71
N ILE A 70 13.16 33.78 -13.51
CA ILE A 70 14.21 34.80 -13.30
C ILE A 70 15.54 34.34 -13.94
N ARG A 71 15.88 33.05 -13.79
CA ARG A 71 17.09 32.49 -14.39
C ARG A 71 17.04 32.49 -15.93
N GLN A 72 15.86 32.33 -16.52
CA GLN A 72 15.69 32.46 -17.97
C GLN A 72 15.89 33.90 -18.43
N GLU A 73 15.25 34.87 -17.76
CA GLU A 73 15.38 36.29 -18.09
C GLU A 73 16.84 36.76 -18.03
N GLN A 74 17.59 36.36 -17.00
CA GLN A 74 19.02 36.68 -16.89
C GLN A 74 19.85 36.06 -18.01
N LYS A 75 19.56 34.80 -18.40
CA LYS A 75 20.26 34.15 -19.52
C LYS A 75 19.99 34.86 -20.85
N VAL A 76 18.75 35.30 -21.07
CA VAL A 76 18.39 36.06 -22.28
C VAL A 76 19.11 37.40 -22.30
N ALA A 77 19.08 38.16 -21.20
CA ALA A 77 19.77 39.44 -21.08
C ALA A 77 21.29 39.32 -21.31
N ALA A 78 21.93 38.31 -20.70
CA ALA A 78 23.36 38.06 -20.88
C ALA A 78 23.72 37.72 -22.33
N LYS A 79 22.88 36.92 -23.01
CA LYS A 79 23.09 36.57 -24.43
C LYS A 79 22.97 37.79 -25.34
N VAL A 80 22.02 38.69 -25.07
CA VAL A 80 21.84 39.94 -25.81
C VAL A 80 23.02 40.88 -25.60
N ALA A 81 23.51 41.01 -24.36
CA ALA A 81 24.66 41.85 -24.04
C ALA A 81 25.96 41.36 -24.72
N HIS A 82 26.16 40.05 -24.84
CA HIS A 82 27.34 39.49 -25.51
C HIS A 82 27.27 39.54 -27.05
N ALA A 83 26.08 39.75 -27.62
CA ALA A 83 25.88 39.83 -29.07
C ALA A 83 26.03 41.28 -29.62
N LYS A 84 26.28 42.26 -28.76
CA LYS A 84 26.44 43.68 -29.11
C LYS A 84 27.90 44.11 -28.95
#